data_AF-A0A845YKI8-F1
#
_entry.id   AF-A0A845YKI8-F1
#
_cell.length_a   1.000
_cell.length_b   1.000
_cell.length_c   1.000
_cell.angle_alpha   90.00
_cell.angle_beta   90.00
_cell.angle_gamma   90.00
#
_symmetry.space_group_name_H-M   'P 1'
#
loop_
_entity.id
_entity.type
_entity.pdbx_description
1 polymer ?
#
loop_
_entity_poly.entity_id
_entity_poly.type
_entity_poly.pdbx_seq_one_letter_code
_entity_poly.pdbx_strand_id
1 'polypeptide(L)'
;MPAGRPVNGSPPFTWEESAIDALKYEGLNKWEDWSIPGILFSLERYNGWGYRMYHPEVKSPYLWSGTSVYSQGKYIGDGSFSSTAVSSQVGGVAILKMLEKQGELQEATDFATWLEIFPNTEAKLAPFTLVAWKGGNKEPVEVTQTRKTADLVEFLERHNHAKTFTVAKPDKKKPALKEIEVKERETSKSEVNLDVPYLSQLKNEYEPYTSCLATSAAMCAKFLGVEGKTHEQLADEFYLELVNEIGNRFAHDNIVKLLAIYGVSDVFKTDATWQEVKDHLINGLPIIYSGTLTHSGHCIVVKGFEENKYRVNDPYGEFFYSGYRTDLTGHNLLYSQKLLSTKSMTGNPNTTWAHFVGKK
;
A
#
# COMPACT_ATOMS: atom_id res chain seq x y z
N MET A 1 -10.19 22.51 5.94
CA MET A 1 -8.96 21.81 6.37
C MET A 1 -8.40 22.51 7.58
N PRO A 2 -7.96 21.80 8.64
CA PRO A 2 -7.22 22.41 9.73
C PRO A 2 -5.99 23.16 9.18
N ALA A 3 -5.59 24.25 9.83
CA ALA A 3 -4.42 25.02 9.41
C ALA A 3 -3.16 24.13 9.38
N GLY A 4 -2.35 24.25 8.32
CA GLY A 4 -1.10 23.49 8.18
C GLY A 4 -1.29 22.02 7.77
N ARG A 5 -2.41 21.66 7.14
CA ARG A 5 -2.68 20.32 6.62
C ARG A 5 -2.84 20.36 5.08
N PRO A 6 -2.46 19.29 4.35
CA PRO A 6 -1.71 18.09 4.77
C PRO A 6 -0.37 18.35 5.47
N VAL A 7 -0.01 17.49 6.43
CA VAL A 7 1.22 17.62 7.25
C VAL A 7 2.49 17.34 6.48
N ASN A 8 2.38 16.55 5.40
CA ASN A 8 3.50 16.16 4.55
C ASN A 8 3.31 16.79 3.18
N GLY A 9 4.38 17.44 2.69
CA GLY A 9 4.41 18.13 1.40
C GLY A 9 4.41 19.64 1.51
N SER A 10 4.45 20.33 0.38
CA SER A 10 4.39 21.79 0.30
C SER A 10 3.21 22.21 -0.56
N PRO A 11 2.40 23.19 -0.13
CA PRO A 11 1.25 23.65 -0.91
C PRO A 11 1.70 24.25 -2.26
N PRO A 12 0.83 24.23 -3.29
CA PRO A 12 -0.57 23.78 -3.25
C PRO A 12 -0.72 22.27 -3.32
N PHE A 13 -1.66 21.73 -2.54
CA PHE A 13 -2.01 20.31 -2.54
C PHE A 13 -3.16 20.03 -3.51
N THR A 14 -3.20 18.82 -4.07
CA THR A 14 -4.35 18.38 -4.87
C THR A 14 -5.56 18.13 -3.98
N TRP A 15 -6.72 18.00 -4.63
CA TRP A 15 -7.96 17.65 -3.94
C TRP A 15 -7.83 16.27 -3.27
N GLU A 16 -7.24 15.31 -3.97
CA GLU A 16 -7.06 13.93 -3.51
C GLU A 16 -6.10 13.85 -2.32
N GLU A 17 -4.96 14.56 -2.37
CA GLU A 17 -4.00 14.65 -1.25
C GLU A 17 -4.67 15.21 0.00
N SER A 18 -5.47 16.27 -0.19
CA SER A 18 -6.21 16.92 0.90
C SER A 18 -7.32 16.01 1.45
N ALA A 19 -8.03 15.28 0.59
CA ALA A 19 -9.09 14.36 0.98
C ALA A 19 -8.54 13.15 1.76
N ILE A 20 -7.43 12.57 1.30
CA ILE A 20 -6.76 11.45 1.99
C ILE A 20 -6.25 11.90 3.37
N ASP A 21 -5.63 13.08 3.46
CA ASP A 21 -5.19 13.63 4.76
C ASP A 21 -6.37 13.87 5.70
N ALA A 22 -7.48 14.45 5.20
CA ALA A 22 -8.68 14.69 6.00
C ALA A 22 -9.30 13.40 6.54
N LEU A 23 -9.42 12.36 5.71
CA LEU A 23 -9.96 11.06 6.12
C LEU A 23 -9.07 10.38 7.18
N LYS A 24 -7.75 10.50 7.05
CA LYS A 24 -6.79 9.99 8.05
C LYS A 24 -6.81 10.81 9.35
N TYR A 25 -6.91 12.13 9.23
CA TYR A 25 -6.97 13.05 10.36
C TYR A 25 -8.18 12.74 11.25
N GLU A 26 -9.34 12.51 10.65
CA GLU A 26 -10.57 12.16 11.36
C GLU A 26 -10.63 10.70 11.83
N GLY A 27 -9.60 9.90 11.52
CA GLY A 27 -9.56 8.48 11.85
C GLY A 27 -10.57 7.64 11.06
N LEU A 28 -11.12 8.17 9.97
CA LEU A 28 -12.07 7.46 9.09
C LEU A 28 -11.39 6.31 8.33
N ASN A 29 -10.05 6.31 8.24
CA ASN A 29 -9.27 5.17 7.77
C ASN A 29 -9.33 3.94 8.70
N LYS A 30 -9.93 4.06 9.89
CA LYS A 30 -10.19 2.99 10.85
C LYS A 30 -11.67 2.87 11.20
N TRP A 31 -12.55 3.59 10.50
CA TRP A 31 -13.98 3.62 10.74
C TRP A 31 -14.67 2.49 9.97
N GLU A 32 -15.57 1.78 10.65
CA GLU A 32 -16.17 0.54 10.13
C GLU A 32 -17.69 0.68 9.89
N ASP A 33 -18.35 1.66 10.52
CA ASP A 33 -19.80 1.85 10.43
C ASP A 33 -20.20 2.79 9.29
N TRP A 34 -20.23 2.27 8.07
CA TRP A 34 -20.66 3.02 6.88
C TRP A 34 -22.17 2.95 6.63
N SER A 35 -22.97 2.57 7.64
CA SER A 35 -24.42 2.71 7.56
C SER A 35 -24.81 4.19 7.43
N ILE A 36 -26.02 4.50 6.94
CA ILE A 36 -26.51 5.89 6.92
C ILE A 36 -26.37 6.55 8.31
N PRO A 37 -26.81 5.92 9.43
CA PRO A 37 -26.54 6.45 10.77
C PRO A 37 -25.06 6.70 11.07
N GLY A 38 -24.16 5.78 10.73
CA GLY A 38 -22.72 5.90 10.97
C GLY A 38 -22.03 6.98 10.12
N ILE A 39 -22.46 7.15 8.87
CA ILE A 39 -22.05 8.26 7.99
C ILE A 39 -22.50 9.59 8.59
N LEU A 40 -23.77 9.72 8.96
CA LEU A 40 -24.31 10.96 9.55
C LEU A 40 -23.64 11.28 10.90
N PHE A 41 -23.35 10.26 11.69
CA PHE A 41 -22.57 10.40 12.92
C PHE A 41 -21.17 10.96 12.63
N SER A 42 -20.46 10.41 11.65
CA SER A 42 -19.11 10.86 11.27
C SER A 42 -19.10 12.27 10.69
N LEU A 43 -20.07 12.62 9.84
CA LEU A 43 -20.19 13.95 9.24
C LEU A 43 -20.45 15.03 10.30
N GLU A 44 -21.26 14.73 11.31
CA GLU A 44 -21.48 15.65 12.43
C GLU A 44 -20.25 15.75 13.34
N ARG A 45 -19.60 14.61 13.64
CA ARG A 45 -18.40 14.53 14.45
C ARG A 45 -17.29 15.47 13.97
N TYR A 46 -17.12 15.59 12.66
CA TYR A 46 -16.08 16.39 12.02
C TYR A 46 -16.04 17.85 12.54
N ASN A 47 -17.21 18.44 12.79
CA ASN A 47 -17.33 19.82 13.29
C ASN A 47 -17.61 19.89 14.80
N GLY A 48 -17.83 18.73 15.44
CA GLY A 48 -18.02 18.60 16.88
C GLY A 48 -19.48 18.42 17.33
N TRP A 49 -19.63 17.99 18.59
CA TRP A 49 -20.89 17.51 19.17
C TRP A 49 -21.77 18.59 19.82
N GLY A 50 -21.47 19.87 19.59
CA GLY A 50 -22.09 20.99 20.30
C GLY A 50 -23.62 21.01 20.22
N TYR A 51 -24.22 20.57 19.11
CA TYR A 51 -25.68 20.48 18.98
C TYR A 51 -26.26 19.36 19.83
N ARG A 52 -25.63 18.17 19.83
CA ARG A 52 -26.10 17.04 20.65
C ARG A 52 -25.98 17.32 22.14
N MET A 53 -24.95 18.05 22.54
CA MET A 53 -24.63 18.30 23.96
C MET A 53 -25.36 19.51 24.53
N TYR A 54 -25.51 20.59 23.76
CA TYR A 54 -25.96 21.89 24.29
C TYR A 54 -27.20 22.46 23.61
N HIS A 55 -27.53 22.01 22.39
CA HIS A 55 -28.69 22.49 21.61
C HIS A 55 -29.47 21.34 20.96
N PRO A 56 -29.91 20.32 21.72
CA PRO A 56 -30.59 19.14 21.15
C PRO A 56 -31.92 19.48 20.46
N GLU A 57 -32.50 20.64 20.77
CA GLU A 57 -33.67 21.20 20.09
C GLU A 57 -33.38 21.65 18.65
N VAL A 58 -32.11 21.93 18.32
CA VAL A 58 -31.70 22.35 16.98
C VAL A 58 -31.10 21.19 16.20
N LYS A 59 -31.74 20.83 15.09
CA LYS A 59 -31.17 19.84 14.16
C LYS A 59 -29.89 20.40 13.57
N SER A 60 -28.78 19.67 13.76
CA SER A 60 -27.44 20.13 13.38
C SER A 60 -27.41 20.61 11.92
N PRO A 61 -27.10 21.89 11.64
CA PRO A 61 -27.02 22.40 10.28
C PRO A 61 -25.94 21.72 9.45
N TYR A 62 -24.90 21.14 10.07
CA TYR A 62 -23.88 20.34 9.38
C TYR A 62 -24.49 19.14 8.65
N LEU A 63 -25.62 18.62 9.15
CA LEU A 63 -26.36 17.54 8.52
C LEU A 63 -27.56 18.05 7.74
N TRP A 64 -28.36 18.95 8.31
CA TRP A 64 -29.73 19.19 7.87
C TRP A 64 -29.94 20.51 7.13
N SER A 65 -28.95 21.40 7.07
CA SER A 65 -29.12 22.69 6.37
C SER A 65 -29.42 22.49 4.88
N GLY A 66 -30.35 23.26 4.32
CA GLY A 66 -30.85 23.10 2.95
C GLY A 66 -31.95 22.04 2.81
N THR A 67 -32.40 21.41 3.90
CA THR A 67 -33.59 20.55 3.95
C THR A 67 -34.76 21.26 4.62
N SER A 68 -35.98 20.72 4.48
CA SER A 68 -37.15 21.19 5.25
C SER A 68 -37.09 20.89 6.74
N VAL A 69 -36.08 20.14 7.21
CA VAL A 69 -35.91 19.70 8.62
C VAL A 69 -35.12 20.73 9.45
N TYR A 70 -34.43 21.67 8.80
CA TYR A 70 -33.66 22.72 9.45
C TYR A 70 -34.19 24.11 9.08
N SER A 71 -34.38 24.97 10.07
CA SER A 71 -34.83 26.36 9.87
C SER A 71 -33.76 27.38 10.22
N GLN A 72 -33.26 27.36 11.46
CA GLN A 72 -32.30 28.32 11.98
C GLN A 72 -31.60 27.77 13.23
N GLY A 73 -30.56 28.46 13.68
CA GLY A 73 -29.71 28.05 14.80
C GLY A 73 -28.38 27.53 14.30
N LYS A 74 -27.28 28.25 14.56
CA LYS A 74 -25.94 27.75 14.26
C LYS A 74 -24.85 28.29 15.17
N TYR A 75 -23.75 27.54 15.28
CA TYR A 75 -22.48 28.10 15.75
C TYR A 75 -21.95 29.07 14.70
N ILE A 76 -21.78 30.34 15.09
CA ILE A 76 -21.20 31.40 14.27
C ILE A 76 -19.68 31.54 14.48
N GLY A 77 -19.16 30.83 15.47
CA GLY A 77 -17.75 30.68 15.79
C GLY A 77 -17.60 29.60 16.87
N ASP A 78 -16.36 29.32 17.25
CA ASP A 78 -16.07 28.28 18.25
C ASP A 78 -16.77 28.59 19.58
N GLY A 79 -17.57 27.63 20.05
CA GLY A 79 -18.39 27.77 21.26
C GLY A 79 -19.49 28.84 21.20
N SER A 80 -19.64 29.57 20.10
CA SER A 80 -20.53 30.72 19.97
C SER A 80 -21.78 30.37 19.16
N PHE A 81 -22.82 29.90 19.85
CA PHE A 81 -24.11 29.56 19.23
C PHE A 81 -25.03 30.78 19.10
N SER A 82 -25.71 30.89 17.95
CA SER A 82 -26.78 31.85 17.70
C SER A 82 -28.05 31.09 17.32
N SER A 83 -29.14 31.31 18.06
CA SER A 83 -30.44 30.65 17.83
C SER A 83 -31.18 31.16 16.60
N THR A 84 -30.81 32.33 16.07
CA THR A 84 -31.49 32.98 14.94
C THR A 84 -30.66 32.98 13.66
N ALA A 85 -29.35 32.72 13.75
CA ALA A 85 -28.51 32.66 12.57
C ALA A 85 -28.81 31.41 11.73
N VAL A 86 -28.86 31.59 10.41
CA VAL A 86 -29.15 30.52 9.44
C VAL A 86 -27.85 30.10 8.75
N SER A 87 -27.65 28.79 8.59
CA SER A 87 -26.52 28.26 7.80
C SER A 87 -26.77 28.47 6.30
N SER A 88 -25.78 29.04 5.61
CA SER A 88 -25.73 29.10 4.14
C SER A 88 -25.02 27.88 3.53
N GLN A 89 -24.35 27.08 4.36
CA GLN A 89 -23.68 25.85 3.93
C GLN A 89 -24.70 24.71 3.89
N VAL A 90 -24.70 23.95 2.79
CA VAL A 90 -25.58 22.79 2.62
C VAL A 90 -25.12 21.66 3.53
N GLY A 91 -26.04 21.08 4.28
CA GLY A 91 -25.77 19.97 5.18
C GLY A 91 -25.59 18.64 4.45
N GLY A 92 -24.86 17.71 5.08
CA GLY A 92 -24.52 16.41 4.50
C GLY A 92 -25.72 15.57 4.08
N VAL A 93 -26.85 15.63 4.81
CA VAL A 93 -28.08 14.88 4.45
C VAL A 93 -28.69 15.41 3.16
N ALA A 94 -28.69 16.72 2.94
CA ALA A 94 -29.22 17.30 1.70
C ALA A 94 -28.40 16.83 0.49
N ILE A 95 -27.06 16.76 0.64
CA ILE A 95 -26.15 16.25 -0.39
C ILE A 95 -26.41 14.75 -0.63
N LEU A 96 -26.49 13.94 0.43
CA LEU A 96 -26.78 12.51 0.32
C LEU A 96 -28.14 12.28 -0.35
N LYS A 97 -29.20 13.02 0.01
CA LYS A 97 -30.52 12.86 -0.60
C LYS A 97 -30.53 13.27 -2.08
N MET A 98 -29.69 14.23 -2.48
CA MET A 98 -29.52 14.59 -3.88
C MET A 98 -28.76 13.55 -4.68
N LEU A 99 -27.70 12.99 -4.12
CA LEU A 99 -27.00 11.84 -4.72
C LEU A 99 -27.95 10.65 -4.85
N GLU A 100 -28.80 10.41 -3.84
CA GLU A 100 -29.84 9.38 -3.91
C GLU A 100 -30.85 9.63 -5.02
N LYS A 101 -31.38 10.85 -5.10
CA LYS A 101 -32.32 11.26 -6.15
C LYS A 101 -31.70 11.18 -7.56
N GLN A 102 -30.41 11.42 -7.69
CA GLN A 102 -29.67 11.28 -8.94
C GLN A 102 -29.35 9.81 -9.28
N GLY A 103 -29.69 8.87 -8.40
CA GLY A 103 -29.43 7.44 -8.56
C GLY A 103 -27.98 7.05 -8.25
N GLU A 104 -27.19 7.98 -7.73
CA GLU A 104 -25.80 7.79 -7.28
C GLU A 104 -25.74 7.17 -5.87
N LEU A 105 -26.84 7.24 -5.12
CA LEU A 105 -27.11 6.43 -3.93
C LEU A 105 -28.44 5.70 -4.12
N GLN A 106 -28.53 4.43 -3.75
CA GLN A 106 -29.79 3.69 -3.75
C GLN A 106 -30.05 3.20 -2.33
N GLU A 107 -31.24 3.48 -1.77
CA GLU A 107 -31.66 2.87 -0.50
C GLU A 107 -31.72 1.35 -0.68
N ALA A 108 -31.08 0.65 0.25
CA ALA A 108 -30.88 -0.78 0.21
C ALA A 108 -32.18 -1.52 0.55
N THR A 109 -33.01 -1.83 -0.45
CA THR A 109 -34.13 -2.75 -0.21
C THR A 109 -34.26 -3.92 -1.18
N ASP A 110 -33.64 -3.95 -2.38
CA ASP A 110 -33.69 -5.17 -3.23
C ASP A 110 -32.47 -5.38 -4.17
N PHE A 111 -31.37 -4.67 -3.97
CA PHE A 111 -30.08 -4.99 -4.60
C PHE A 111 -28.94 -4.89 -3.59
N ALA A 112 -27.98 -5.81 -3.72
CA ALA A 112 -26.79 -5.90 -2.88
C ALA A 112 -26.12 -4.52 -2.69
N THR A 113 -26.05 -4.05 -1.44
CA THR A 113 -25.29 -2.88 -1.01
C THR A 113 -23.82 -2.97 -1.40
N TRP A 114 -23.07 -1.87 -1.42
CA TRP A 114 -21.60 -1.91 -1.55
C TRP A 114 -20.94 -2.87 -0.54
N LEU A 115 -21.56 -3.06 0.62
CA LEU A 115 -21.19 -4.02 1.67
C LEU A 115 -21.52 -5.49 1.32
N GLU A 116 -22.55 -5.77 0.54
CA GLU A 116 -22.90 -7.12 0.04
C GLU A 116 -22.18 -7.47 -1.28
N ILE A 117 -21.79 -6.44 -2.03
CA ILE A 117 -20.91 -6.55 -3.20
C ILE A 117 -19.47 -6.83 -2.71
N PHE A 118 -18.98 -6.08 -1.71
CA PHE A 118 -17.63 -6.22 -1.17
C PHE A 118 -17.57 -6.53 0.34
N PRO A 119 -17.98 -7.73 0.78
CA PRO A 119 -17.83 -8.12 2.18
C PRO A 119 -16.37 -8.41 2.54
N ASN A 120 -15.98 -8.13 3.79
CA ASN A 120 -14.69 -8.53 4.36
C ASN A 120 -14.60 -10.04 4.70
N THR A 121 -15.52 -10.87 4.19
CA THR A 121 -15.63 -12.30 4.50
C THR A 121 -15.86 -13.16 3.24
N GLU A 122 -15.36 -14.40 3.25
CA GLU A 122 -15.40 -15.38 2.14
C GLU A 122 -16.79 -15.99 1.87
N ALA A 123 -17.88 -15.23 1.98
CA ALA A 123 -19.21 -15.78 1.69
C ALA A 123 -19.37 -16.08 0.18
N LYS A 124 -19.90 -17.28 -0.13
CA LYS A 124 -20.13 -17.83 -1.48
C LYS A 124 -21.11 -16.98 -2.32
N LEU A 125 -20.66 -15.87 -2.88
CA LEU A 125 -21.42 -15.06 -3.84
C LEU A 125 -20.59 -14.83 -5.11
N ALA A 126 -21.23 -14.78 -6.30
CA ALA A 126 -20.54 -14.75 -7.60
C ALA A 126 -19.87 -13.39 -7.91
N PRO A 127 -18.60 -13.31 -8.32
CA PRO A 127 -17.88 -12.04 -8.52
C PRO A 127 -18.54 -11.12 -9.57
N PHE A 128 -18.41 -9.81 -9.43
CA PHE A 128 -18.90 -8.80 -10.38
C PHE A 128 -17.74 -8.19 -11.17
N THR A 129 -18.05 -7.51 -12.27
CA THR A 129 -17.04 -6.98 -13.19
C THR A 129 -16.84 -5.48 -12.96
N LEU A 130 -15.61 -5.07 -12.66
CA LEU A 130 -15.16 -3.68 -12.59
C LEU A 130 -14.52 -3.27 -13.92
N VAL A 131 -14.86 -2.08 -14.41
CA VAL A 131 -14.33 -1.53 -15.67
C VAL A 131 -13.84 -0.11 -15.45
N ALA A 132 -12.58 0.16 -15.78
CA ALA A 132 -12.03 1.51 -15.85
C ALA A 132 -12.13 2.03 -17.30
N TRP A 133 -12.53 3.29 -17.51
CA TRP A 133 -12.72 3.86 -18.86
C TRP A 133 -11.74 5.01 -19.15
N LYS A 134 -11.28 5.08 -20.41
CA LYS A 134 -10.50 6.20 -20.93
C LYS A 134 -11.45 7.32 -21.35
N GLY A 135 -11.29 8.52 -20.80
CA GLY A 135 -12.27 9.60 -20.92
C GLY A 135 -12.82 9.87 -22.34
N GLY A 136 -14.14 10.05 -22.44
CA GLY A 136 -14.85 10.55 -23.64
C GLY A 136 -15.28 9.48 -24.64
N ASN A 137 -14.52 8.40 -24.80
CA ASN A 137 -14.91 7.24 -25.61
C ASN A 137 -15.09 6.04 -24.69
N LYS A 138 -16.21 5.32 -24.82
CA LYS A 138 -16.55 4.12 -24.04
C LYS A 138 -15.66 2.93 -24.44
N GLU A 139 -14.34 3.08 -24.34
CA GLU A 139 -13.37 1.98 -24.51
C GLU A 139 -12.83 1.59 -23.13
N PRO A 140 -12.97 0.31 -22.73
CA PRO A 140 -12.49 -0.18 -21.44
C PRO A 140 -10.95 -0.18 -21.43
N VAL A 141 -10.35 0.18 -20.29
CA VAL A 141 -8.90 0.21 -20.07
C VAL A 141 -8.45 -1.01 -19.28
N GLU A 142 -9.22 -1.38 -18.25
CA GLU A 142 -9.02 -2.61 -17.51
C GLU A 142 -10.39 -3.14 -17.08
N VAL A 143 -10.57 -4.46 -17.20
CA VAL A 143 -11.76 -5.18 -16.78
C VAL A 143 -11.31 -6.25 -15.77
N THR A 144 -11.71 -6.11 -14.51
CA THR A 144 -11.37 -7.10 -13.47
C THR A 144 -12.62 -7.66 -12.79
N GLN A 145 -12.50 -8.82 -12.15
CA GLN A 145 -13.55 -9.42 -11.35
C GLN A 145 -13.06 -9.62 -9.93
N THR A 146 -13.61 -8.87 -8.97
CA THR A 146 -13.23 -8.98 -7.55
C THR A 146 -14.47 -8.82 -6.67
N ARG A 147 -14.34 -9.17 -5.38
CA ARG A 147 -15.30 -8.90 -4.30
C ARG A 147 -14.63 -8.31 -3.05
N LYS A 148 -13.33 -7.96 -3.08
CA LYS A 148 -12.64 -7.45 -1.88
C LYS A 148 -12.52 -5.92 -1.93
N THR A 149 -12.84 -5.26 -0.82
CA THR A 149 -12.66 -3.81 -0.69
C THR A 149 -11.20 -3.41 -0.91
N ALA A 150 -10.25 -4.26 -0.46
CA ALA A 150 -8.82 -4.05 -0.71
C ALA A 150 -8.48 -4.04 -2.20
N ASP A 151 -8.99 -5.02 -2.97
CA ASP A 151 -8.76 -5.09 -4.43
C ASP A 151 -9.44 -3.92 -5.16
N LEU A 152 -10.57 -3.42 -4.64
CA LEU A 152 -11.20 -2.20 -5.16
C LEU A 152 -10.34 -0.97 -4.90
N VAL A 153 -9.85 -0.81 -3.67
CA VAL A 153 -8.94 0.29 -3.30
C VAL A 153 -7.70 0.24 -4.17
N GLU A 154 -7.09 -0.94 -4.34
CA GLU A 154 -5.94 -1.15 -5.21
C GLU A 154 -6.25 -0.86 -6.68
N PHE A 155 -7.41 -1.31 -7.18
CA PHE A 155 -7.87 -1.04 -8.55
C PHE A 155 -8.08 0.47 -8.79
N LEU A 156 -8.64 1.18 -7.82
CA LEU A 156 -8.85 2.63 -7.88
C LEU A 156 -7.53 3.39 -7.75
N GLU A 157 -6.60 2.95 -6.90
CA GLU A 157 -5.26 3.52 -6.77
C GLU A 157 -4.45 3.37 -8.08
N ARG A 158 -4.50 2.18 -8.69
CA ARG A 158 -3.83 1.88 -9.97
C ARG A 158 -4.40 2.68 -11.14
N HIS A 159 -5.69 2.99 -11.10
CA HIS A 159 -6.42 3.73 -12.15
C HIS A 159 -6.90 5.12 -11.68
N ASN A 160 -6.20 5.77 -10.76
CA ASN A 160 -6.58 7.07 -10.20
C ASN A 160 -6.67 8.21 -11.23
N HIS A 161 -6.20 7.98 -12.46
CA HIS A 161 -6.30 8.88 -13.61
C HIS A 161 -7.46 8.55 -14.56
N ALA A 162 -8.22 7.48 -14.31
CA ALA A 162 -9.40 7.12 -15.09
C ALA A 162 -10.53 8.12 -14.84
N LYS A 163 -11.27 8.50 -15.91
CA LYS A 163 -12.31 9.53 -15.81
C LYS A 163 -13.64 9.00 -15.27
N THR A 164 -13.93 7.72 -15.49
CA THR A 164 -15.14 7.06 -15.00
C THR A 164 -14.87 5.58 -14.75
N PHE A 165 -15.62 5.01 -13.81
CA PHE A 165 -15.62 3.59 -13.47
C PHE A 165 -17.02 3.01 -13.63
N THR A 166 -17.14 1.71 -13.92
CA THR A 166 -18.44 1.04 -13.98
C THR A 166 -18.37 -0.34 -13.34
N VAL A 167 -19.40 -0.66 -12.56
CA VAL A 167 -19.62 -1.98 -11.96
C VAL A 167 -20.74 -2.69 -12.72
N ALA A 168 -20.47 -3.86 -13.30
CA ALA A 168 -21.45 -4.64 -14.04
C ALA A 168 -21.84 -5.92 -13.28
N LYS A 169 -23.14 -6.27 -13.32
CA LYS A 169 -23.69 -7.50 -12.71
C LYS A 169 -23.02 -8.76 -13.31
N PRO A 170 -22.90 -9.86 -12.53
CA PRO A 170 -22.15 -11.07 -12.90
C PRO A 170 -22.56 -11.73 -14.23
N ASP A 171 -23.78 -11.46 -14.68
CA ASP A 171 -24.46 -12.04 -15.84
C ASP A 171 -24.36 -11.21 -17.13
N LYS A 172 -23.73 -10.02 -17.09
CA LYS A 172 -23.53 -9.20 -18.29
C LYS A 172 -22.27 -9.60 -19.06
N LYS A 173 -22.37 -9.67 -20.40
CA LYS A 173 -21.22 -9.88 -21.30
C LYS A 173 -20.13 -8.85 -21.00
N LYS A 174 -18.91 -9.34 -20.75
CA LYS A 174 -17.71 -8.51 -20.53
C LYS A 174 -17.50 -7.59 -21.75
N PRO A 175 -17.25 -6.28 -21.57
CA PRO A 175 -16.81 -5.42 -22.66
C PRO A 175 -15.49 -5.95 -23.22
N ALA A 176 -15.40 -6.11 -24.53
CA ALA A 176 -14.16 -6.56 -25.17
C ALA A 176 -13.11 -5.45 -25.07
N LEU A 177 -11.96 -5.76 -24.47
CA LEU A 177 -10.75 -4.96 -24.62
C LEU A 177 -10.29 -5.13 -26.08
N LYS A 178 -10.09 -4.03 -26.82
CA LYS A 178 -9.33 -4.14 -28.07
C LYS A 178 -7.92 -4.53 -27.68
N GLU A 179 -7.52 -5.74 -28.04
CA GLU A 179 -6.18 -6.27 -27.82
C GLU A 179 -5.15 -5.28 -28.37
N ILE A 180 -4.53 -4.52 -27.46
CA ILE A 180 -3.15 -4.10 -27.64
C ILE A 180 -2.37 -5.36 -27.27
N GLU A 181 -1.65 -5.95 -28.23
CA GLU A 181 -0.71 -7.04 -28.00
C GLU A 181 0.32 -6.64 -26.94
N VAL A 182 -0.05 -6.82 -25.68
CA VAL A 182 0.89 -7.06 -24.60
C VAL A 182 0.98 -8.57 -24.56
N LYS A 183 2.09 -9.11 -25.06
CA LYS A 183 2.42 -10.54 -24.93
C LYS A 183 2.13 -10.97 -23.49
N GLU A 184 1.08 -11.74 -23.30
CA GLU A 184 0.84 -12.47 -22.06
C GLU A 184 2.11 -13.28 -21.77
N ARG A 185 2.87 -12.88 -20.74
CA ARG A 185 3.81 -13.80 -20.12
C ARG A 185 2.98 -14.69 -19.20
N GLU A 186 2.70 -15.89 -19.70
CA GLU A 186 2.37 -17.05 -18.87
C GLU A 186 3.30 -17.08 -17.65
N THR A 187 2.76 -16.92 -16.44
CA THR A 187 3.20 -17.61 -15.21
C THR A 187 2.42 -17.09 -14.00
N SER A 188 1.16 -17.51 -13.81
CA SER A 188 0.50 -17.34 -12.49
C SER A 188 1.04 -18.38 -11.51
N LYS A 189 2.30 -18.24 -11.11
CA LYS A 189 2.84 -18.99 -9.97
C LYS A 189 2.18 -18.44 -8.70
N SER A 190 1.36 -19.25 -8.04
CA SER A 190 0.72 -18.91 -6.76
C SER A 190 1.71 -18.85 -5.59
N GLU A 191 2.87 -19.47 -5.76
CA GLU A 191 3.98 -19.46 -4.82
C GLU A 191 5.33 -19.50 -5.56
N VAL A 192 6.34 -18.91 -4.94
CA VAL A 192 7.74 -18.97 -5.36
C VAL A 192 8.58 -19.24 -4.13
N ASN A 193 9.56 -20.14 -4.26
CA ASN A 193 10.58 -20.38 -3.23
C ASN A 193 11.90 -20.74 -3.93
N LEU A 194 12.75 -19.74 -4.12
CA LEU A 194 14.05 -19.91 -4.78
C LEU A 194 15.06 -20.51 -3.81
N ASP A 195 15.92 -21.40 -4.29
CA ASP A 195 16.96 -22.03 -3.46
C ASP A 195 18.18 -21.11 -3.26
N VAL A 196 17.93 -19.91 -2.72
CA VAL A 196 18.98 -18.94 -2.39
C VAL A 196 19.76 -19.45 -1.17
N PRO A 197 21.09 -19.63 -1.28
CA PRO A 197 21.93 -20.05 -0.17
C PRO A 197 21.80 -19.09 1.01
N TYR A 198 21.74 -19.63 2.23
CA TYR A 198 21.69 -18.83 3.44
C TYR A 198 23.09 -18.51 3.97
N LEU A 199 23.34 -17.23 4.24
CA LEU A 199 24.51 -16.74 4.95
C LEU A 199 24.03 -15.89 6.12
N SER A 200 24.55 -16.17 7.33
CA SER A 200 24.30 -15.35 8.51
C SER A 200 25.41 -14.32 8.65
N GLN A 201 25.06 -13.03 8.81
CA GLN A 201 26.05 -11.98 9.02
C GLN A 201 26.79 -12.15 10.35
N LEU A 202 26.19 -12.83 11.33
CA LEU A 202 26.81 -13.09 12.63
C LEU A 202 27.99 -14.08 12.55
N LYS A 203 28.15 -14.76 11.41
CA LYS A 203 29.27 -15.64 11.13
C LYS A 203 30.36 -14.97 10.30
N ASN A 204 30.14 -13.75 9.84
CA ASN A 204 31.14 -12.98 9.11
C ASN A 204 32.29 -12.63 10.08
N GLU A 205 33.50 -12.67 9.57
CA GLU A 205 34.69 -12.21 10.29
C GLU A 205 34.65 -10.69 10.49
N TYR A 206 34.16 -9.96 9.49
CA TYR A 206 34.13 -8.50 9.50
C TYR A 206 32.73 -7.93 9.75
N GLU A 207 32.64 -7.05 10.75
CA GLU A 207 31.45 -6.25 11.03
C GLU A 207 30.13 -7.06 11.13
N PRO A 208 30.07 -8.12 11.95
CA PRO A 208 28.94 -9.06 11.99
C PRO A 208 27.60 -8.41 12.37
N TYR A 209 27.60 -7.23 12.98
CA TYR A 209 26.39 -6.50 13.38
C TYR A 209 25.94 -5.44 12.37
N THR A 210 26.74 -5.16 11.34
CA THR A 210 26.46 -4.05 10.39
C THR A 210 26.71 -4.43 8.93
N SER A 211 26.94 -5.71 8.63
CA SER A 211 27.23 -6.24 7.28
C SER A 211 26.01 -6.82 6.56
N CYS A 212 24.79 -6.46 6.96
CA CYS A 212 23.54 -7.00 6.40
C CYS A 212 23.43 -6.85 4.87
N LEU A 213 23.85 -5.69 4.33
CA LEU A 213 23.79 -5.39 2.91
C LEU A 213 24.79 -6.23 2.10
N ALA A 214 26.06 -6.29 2.54
CA ALA A 214 27.09 -7.12 1.91
C ALA A 214 26.73 -8.62 1.98
N THR A 215 26.21 -9.07 3.12
CA THR A 215 25.78 -10.47 3.32
C THR A 215 24.59 -10.83 2.41
N SER A 216 23.62 -9.92 2.27
CA SER A 216 22.48 -10.12 1.37
C SER A 216 22.92 -10.14 -0.10
N ALA A 217 23.84 -9.25 -0.49
CA ALA A 217 24.43 -9.26 -1.82
C ALA A 217 25.19 -10.57 -2.10
N ALA A 218 25.94 -11.08 -1.14
CA ALA A 218 26.66 -12.35 -1.26
C ALA A 218 25.72 -13.55 -1.41
N MET A 219 24.59 -13.60 -0.68
CA MET A 219 23.56 -14.63 -0.86
C MET A 219 23.00 -14.63 -2.30
N CYS A 220 22.66 -13.45 -2.81
CA CYS A 220 22.17 -13.27 -4.17
C CYS A 220 23.22 -13.64 -5.23
N ALA A 221 24.47 -13.21 -5.04
CA ALA A 221 25.56 -13.54 -5.95
C ALA A 221 25.85 -15.06 -5.99
N LYS A 222 25.88 -15.73 -4.84
CA LYS A 222 26.01 -17.20 -4.78
C LYS A 222 24.87 -17.92 -5.49
N PHE A 223 23.64 -17.45 -5.32
CA PHE A 223 22.48 -18.01 -6.05
C PHE A 223 22.65 -17.91 -7.57
N LEU A 224 23.33 -16.87 -8.05
CA LEU A 224 23.62 -16.65 -9.47
C LEU A 224 24.89 -17.39 -9.96
N GLY A 225 25.55 -18.17 -9.10
CA GLY A 225 26.72 -18.97 -9.44
C GLY A 225 28.06 -18.25 -9.27
N VAL A 226 28.10 -17.12 -8.55
CA VAL A 226 29.36 -16.47 -8.21
C VAL A 226 30.10 -17.30 -7.16
N GLU A 227 31.31 -17.70 -7.51
CA GLU A 227 32.29 -18.28 -6.59
C GLU A 227 33.20 -17.16 -6.06
N GLY A 228 33.58 -17.25 -4.77
CA GLY A 228 34.53 -16.31 -4.18
C GLY A 228 35.91 -16.47 -4.79
N LYS A 229 36.66 -15.38 -4.83
CA LYS A 229 38.07 -15.39 -5.25
C LYS A 229 38.98 -15.91 -4.14
N THR A 230 38.49 -15.92 -2.90
CA THR A 230 39.21 -16.31 -1.68
C THR A 230 38.64 -17.58 -1.05
N HIS A 231 39.32 -18.12 -0.05
CA HIS A 231 38.81 -19.23 0.78
C HIS A 231 37.84 -18.76 1.89
N GLU A 232 37.57 -17.46 1.99
CA GLU A 232 36.68 -16.87 2.99
C GLU A 232 35.21 -16.93 2.56
N GLN A 233 34.31 -16.58 3.46
CA GLN A 233 32.90 -16.44 3.12
C GLN A 233 32.73 -15.26 2.14
N LEU A 234 31.98 -15.44 1.04
CA LEU A 234 31.79 -14.38 0.03
C LEU A 234 31.30 -13.03 0.63
N ALA A 235 30.59 -13.07 1.76
CA ALA A 235 30.17 -11.87 2.47
C ALA A 235 31.35 -11.04 3.03
N ASP A 236 32.40 -11.70 3.52
CA ASP A 236 33.63 -11.07 4.01
C ASP A 236 34.47 -10.53 2.84
N GLU A 237 34.56 -11.29 1.74
CA GLU A 237 35.20 -10.81 0.50
C GLU A 237 34.51 -9.55 -0.04
N PHE A 238 33.17 -9.54 -0.07
CA PHE A 238 32.37 -8.38 -0.47
C PHE A 238 32.57 -7.20 0.48
N TYR A 239 32.68 -7.45 1.78
CA TYR A 239 32.98 -6.41 2.76
C TYR A 239 34.35 -5.76 2.49
N LEU A 240 35.39 -6.57 2.28
CA LEU A 240 36.74 -6.07 2.02
C LEU A 240 36.82 -5.29 0.71
N GLU A 241 36.20 -5.79 -0.36
CA GLU A 241 36.12 -5.07 -1.64
C GLU A 241 35.40 -3.72 -1.48
N LEU A 242 34.29 -3.69 -0.71
CA LEU A 242 33.59 -2.44 -0.42
C LEU A 242 34.49 -1.45 0.33
N VAL A 243 35.17 -1.88 1.39
CA VAL A 243 35.95 -0.96 2.24
C VAL A 243 37.25 -0.51 1.59
N ASN A 244 37.95 -1.40 0.88
CA ASN A 244 39.28 -1.12 0.37
C ASN A 244 39.26 -0.50 -1.03
N GLU A 245 38.35 -0.94 -1.90
CA GLU A 245 38.39 -0.57 -3.33
C GLU A 245 37.26 0.37 -3.74
N ILE A 246 36.03 0.16 -3.22
CA ILE A 246 34.84 0.90 -3.69
C ILE A 246 34.51 2.12 -2.81
N GLY A 247 34.66 2.00 -1.49
CA GLY A 247 34.39 3.04 -0.49
C GLY A 247 33.24 2.74 0.48
N ASN A 248 32.20 3.61 0.52
CA ASN A 248 31.15 3.53 1.53
C ASN A 248 30.32 2.22 1.43
N ARG A 249 30.53 1.30 2.37
CA ARG A 249 29.85 0.00 2.45
C ARG A 249 28.33 0.05 2.72
N PHE A 250 27.80 1.21 3.11
CA PHE A 250 26.36 1.41 3.35
C PHE A 250 25.64 2.01 2.14
N ALA A 251 26.36 2.47 1.11
CA ALA A 251 25.75 3.08 -0.07
C ALA A 251 25.23 2.00 -1.03
N HIS A 252 23.93 2.03 -1.32
CA HIS A 252 23.30 1.09 -2.27
C HIS A 252 23.93 1.16 -3.67
N ASP A 253 24.32 2.34 -4.14
CA ASP A 253 25.02 2.51 -5.43
C ASP A 253 26.37 1.76 -5.47
N ASN A 254 27.02 1.58 -4.32
CA ASN A 254 28.27 0.82 -4.25
C ASN A 254 28.04 -0.69 -4.30
N ILE A 255 26.86 -1.17 -3.90
CA ILE A 255 26.46 -2.58 -4.11
C ILE A 255 26.23 -2.86 -5.60
N VAL A 256 25.63 -1.92 -6.33
CA VAL A 256 25.47 -2.07 -7.79
C VAL A 256 26.85 -2.24 -8.46
N LYS A 257 27.82 -1.41 -8.08
CA LYS A 257 29.21 -1.50 -8.57
C LYS A 257 29.88 -2.81 -8.18
N LEU A 258 29.75 -3.20 -6.91
CA LEU A 258 30.29 -4.45 -6.38
C LEU A 258 29.76 -5.65 -7.19
N LEU A 259 28.45 -5.78 -7.32
CA LEU A 259 27.84 -6.89 -8.06
C LEU A 259 28.28 -6.92 -9.52
N ALA A 260 28.45 -5.75 -10.15
CA ALA A 260 28.96 -5.66 -11.52
C ALA A 260 30.39 -6.21 -11.69
N ILE A 261 31.27 -6.05 -10.68
CA ILE A 261 32.64 -6.61 -10.65
C ILE A 261 32.58 -8.15 -10.68
N TYR A 262 31.62 -8.73 -9.95
CA TYR A 262 31.41 -10.18 -9.88
C TYR A 262 30.51 -10.72 -11.01
N GLY A 263 30.24 -9.91 -12.06
CA GLY A 263 29.47 -10.35 -13.21
C GLY A 263 27.97 -10.52 -12.93
N VAL A 264 27.44 -9.88 -11.89
CA VAL A 264 26.01 -9.87 -11.54
C VAL A 264 25.41 -8.53 -12.00
N SER A 265 24.25 -8.59 -12.67
CA SER A 265 23.49 -7.38 -12.98
C SER A 265 22.66 -6.96 -11.77
N ASP A 266 22.51 -5.66 -11.55
CA ASP A 266 21.70 -5.13 -10.46
C ASP A 266 21.07 -3.80 -10.87
N VAL A 267 19.79 -3.65 -10.56
CA VAL A 267 19.04 -2.40 -10.70
C VAL A 267 18.50 -2.03 -9.33
N PHE A 268 19.10 -1.01 -8.73
CA PHE A 268 18.63 -0.46 -7.47
C PHE A 268 17.48 0.54 -7.71
N LYS A 269 16.36 0.33 -7.02
CA LYS A 269 15.20 1.23 -7.05
C LYS A 269 14.85 1.66 -5.63
N THR A 270 14.52 2.94 -5.48
CA THR A 270 14.04 3.54 -4.23
C THR A 270 12.52 3.61 -4.14
N ASP A 271 11.81 3.15 -5.17
CA ASP A 271 10.36 3.24 -5.36
C ASP A 271 9.77 1.98 -6.00
N ALA A 272 10.45 0.84 -5.86
CA ALA A 272 10.03 -0.43 -6.45
C ALA A 272 8.63 -0.83 -5.97
N THR A 273 7.73 -1.12 -6.89
CA THR A 273 6.40 -1.62 -6.56
C THR A 273 6.45 -3.08 -6.11
N TRP A 274 5.51 -3.49 -5.26
CA TRP A 274 5.38 -4.90 -4.89
C TRP A 274 5.09 -5.82 -6.08
N GLN A 275 4.49 -5.30 -7.15
CA GLN A 275 4.28 -6.05 -8.38
C GLN A 275 5.61 -6.33 -9.09
N GLU A 276 6.48 -5.33 -9.24
CA GLU A 276 7.82 -5.53 -9.81
C GLU A 276 8.63 -6.54 -9.00
N VAL A 277 8.54 -6.49 -7.66
CA VAL A 277 9.16 -7.48 -6.79
C VAL A 277 8.64 -8.89 -7.09
N LYS A 278 7.31 -9.08 -7.17
CA LYS A 278 6.71 -10.37 -7.50
C LYS A 278 7.11 -10.85 -8.89
N ASP A 279 7.10 -9.98 -9.89
CA ASP A 279 7.47 -10.33 -11.26
C ASP A 279 8.93 -10.80 -11.34
N HIS A 280 9.85 -10.14 -10.62
CA HIS A 280 11.25 -10.55 -10.56
C HIS A 280 11.43 -11.92 -9.90
N LEU A 281 10.70 -12.17 -8.81
CA LEU A 281 10.68 -13.47 -8.13
C LEU A 281 10.10 -14.58 -9.04
N ILE A 282 9.02 -14.30 -9.77
CA ILE A 282 8.41 -15.23 -10.73
C ILE A 282 9.39 -15.62 -11.84
N ASN A 283 10.22 -14.66 -12.29
CA ASN A 283 11.32 -14.86 -13.24
C ASN A 283 12.50 -15.64 -12.65
N GLY A 284 12.42 -16.09 -11.40
CA GLY A 284 13.41 -16.97 -10.80
C GLY A 284 14.60 -16.23 -10.18
N LEU A 285 14.47 -14.93 -9.90
CA LEU A 285 15.55 -14.09 -9.39
C LEU A 285 15.18 -13.50 -8.02
N PRO A 286 16.07 -13.56 -7.02
CA PRO A 286 15.82 -12.95 -5.72
C PRO A 286 15.93 -11.42 -5.80
N ILE A 287 15.50 -10.73 -4.73
CA ILE A 287 15.79 -9.31 -4.53
C ILE A 287 16.48 -9.09 -3.18
N ILE A 288 17.22 -7.99 -3.06
CA ILE A 288 17.64 -7.48 -1.75
C ILE A 288 16.66 -6.38 -1.36
N TYR A 289 15.89 -6.62 -0.30
CA TYR A 289 14.96 -5.65 0.28
C TYR A 289 15.69 -4.81 1.33
N SER A 290 15.38 -3.51 1.39
CA SER A 290 15.91 -2.59 2.40
C SER A 290 14.77 -1.91 3.16
N GLY A 291 14.85 -1.98 4.49
CA GLY A 291 13.79 -1.44 5.35
C GLY A 291 14.25 -1.06 6.75
N THR A 292 13.30 -0.60 7.55
CA THR A 292 13.46 -0.09 8.92
C THR A 292 13.17 -1.17 9.98
N LEU A 293 13.65 -2.40 9.72
CA LEU A 293 13.54 -3.52 10.65
C LEU A 293 14.41 -3.30 11.91
N THR A 294 15.50 -2.53 11.77
CA THR A 294 16.29 -1.98 12.87
C THR A 294 16.25 -0.44 12.83
N HIS A 295 16.78 0.22 13.87
CA HIS A 295 16.82 1.69 13.92
C HIS A 295 17.70 2.32 12.83
N SER A 296 18.81 1.67 12.48
CA SER A 296 19.75 2.13 11.44
C SER A 296 19.36 1.69 10.02
N GLY A 297 18.26 0.93 9.88
CA GLY A 297 17.94 0.22 8.64
C GLY A 297 18.58 -1.16 8.58
N HIS A 298 17.96 -2.04 7.79
CA HIS A 298 18.36 -3.44 7.63
C HIS A 298 18.05 -3.95 6.23
N CYS A 299 18.90 -4.84 5.73
CA CYS A 299 18.72 -5.46 4.43
C CYS A 299 18.56 -6.97 4.57
N ILE A 300 17.58 -7.53 3.86
CA ILE A 300 17.28 -8.96 3.82
C ILE A 300 17.11 -9.40 2.37
N VAL A 301 17.20 -10.70 2.11
CA VAL A 301 16.91 -11.25 0.79
C VAL A 301 15.47 -11.72 0.74
N VAL A 302 14.69 -11.25 -0.22
CA VAL A 302 13.41 -11.86 -0.56
C VAL A 302 13.65 -12.87 -1.67
N LYS A 303 13.32 -14.13 -1.39
CA LYS A 303 13.57 -15.29 -2.25
C LYS A 303 12.29 -15.95 -2.75
N GLY A 304 11.13 -15.35 -2.49
CA GLY A 304 9.86 -15.87 -2.97
C GLY A 304 8.66 -15.31 -2.21
N PHE A 305 7.51 -15.92 -2.43
CA PHE A 305 6.26 -15.56 -1.78
C PHE A 305 5.31 -16.76 -1.71
N GLU A 306 4.39 -16.73 -0.76
CA GLU A 306 3.19 -17.55 -0.74
C GLU A 306 2.03 -16.67 -0.25
N GLU A 307 0.87 -16.74 -0.91
CA GLU A 307 -0.30 -15.95 -0.54
C GLU A 307 0.03 -14.44 -0.35
N ASN A 308 -0.12 -13.91 0.87
CA ASN A 308 0.17 -12.53 1.27
C ASN A 308 1.46 -12.41 2.11
N LYS A 309 2.39 -13.36 1.97
CA LYS A 309 3.67 -13.40 2.69
C LYS A 309 4.83 -13.56 1.71
N TYR A 310 5.97 -13.03 2.10
CA TYR A 310 7.24 -13.17 1.40
C TYR A 310 8.13 -14.17 2.13
N ARG A 311 8.78 -15.04 1.35
CA ARG A 311 9.83 -15.92 1.82
C ARG A 311 11.14 -15.16 1.82
N VAL A 312 11.80 -15.12 2.98
CA VAL A 312 13.00 -14.29 3.16
C VAL A 312 14.15 -15.07 3.79
N ASN A 313 15.36 -14.68 3.43
CA ASN A 313 16.57 -14.97 4.19
C ASN A 313 17.00 -13.66 4.87
N ASP A 314 16.87 -13.60 6.20
CA ASP A 314 17.35 -12.49 7.00
C ASP A 314 18.75 -12.83 7.55
N PRO A 315 19.80 -12.06 7.20
CA PRO A 315 21.15 -12.39 7.62
C PRO A 315 21.35 -12.29 9.14
N TYR A 316 20.53 -11.51 9.86
CA TYR A 316 20.75 -11.18 11.27
C TYR A 316 20.02 -12.10 12.25
N GLY A 317 18.87 -12.65 11.87
CA GLY A 317 18.03 -13.49 12.72
C GLY A 317 16.56 -13.31 12.38
N GLU A 318 15.66 -13.67 13.30
CA GLU A 318 14.22 -13.49 13.07
C GLU A 318 13.71 -12.18 13.70
N PHE A 319 13.00 -11.37 12.92
CA PHE A 319 12.37 -10.13 13.37
C PHE A 319 11.04 -10.37 14.07
N PHE A 320 10.86 -9.74 15.23
CA PHE A 320 9.59 -9.54 15.90
C PHE A 320 9.38 -8.04 16.17
N TYR A 321 8.13 -7.61 16.34
CA TYR A 321 7.86 -6.20 16.72
C TYR A 321 8.50 -5.81 18.07
N SER A 322 8.77 -6.79 18.94
CA SER A 322 9.51 -6.59 20.20
C SER A 322 11.03 -6.49 20.01
N GLY A 323 11.55 -6.79 18.82
CA GLY A 323 12.97 -6.79 18.49
C GLY A 323 13.42 -8.06 17.76
N TYR A 324 14.69 -8.06 17.34
CA TYR A 324 15.30 -9.22 16.70
C TYR A 324 15.65 -10.32 17.70
N ARG A 325 15.45 -11.56 17.28
CA ARG A 325 15.97 -12.77 17.93
C ARG A 325 17.10 -13.34 17.09
N THR A 326 18.33 -13.06 17.51
CA THR A 326 19.57 -13.51 16.85
C THR A 326 19.97 -14.93 17.25
N ASP A 327 19.31 -15.50 18.26
CA ASP A 327 19.40 -16.91 18.63
C ASP A 327 18.55 -17.81 17.72
N LEU A 328 17.63 -17.23 16.94
CA LEU A 328 16.85 -17.93 15.93
C LEU A 328 17.47 -17.77 14.54
N THR A 329 17.27 -18.77 13.69
CA THR A 329 17.74 -18.72 12.30
C THR A 329 16.95 -17.73 11.47
N GLY A 330 17.64 -16.94 10.65
CA GLY A 330 16.99 -16.08 9.64
C GLY A 330 16.71 -16.79 8.31
N HIS A 331 16.93 -18.10 8.23
CA HIS A 331 16.80 -18.89 7.00
C HIS A 331 15.33 -19.20 6.66
N ASN A 332 14.92 -18.85 5.45
CA ASN A 332 13.62 -19.22 4.85
C ASN A 332 12.39 -18.86 5.72
N LEU A 333 12.41 -17.67 6.30
CA LEU A 333 11.33 -17.12 7.12
C LEU A 333 10.16 -16.65 6.25
N LEU A 334 8.97 -16.54 6.85
CA LEU A 334 7.77 -16.00 6.22
C LEU A 334 7.37 -14.67 6.85
N TYR A 335 7.62 -13.57 6.15
CA TYR A 335 7.22 -12.23 6.58
C TYR A 335 5.98 -11.77 5.83
N SER A 336 4.97 -11.30 6.55
CA SER A 336 3.75 -10.78 5.92
C SER A 336 4.05 -9.58 5.03
N GLN A 337 3.32 -9.43 3.92
CA GLN A 337 3.40 -8.23 3.08
C GLN A 337 3.16 -6.96 3.89
N LYS A 338 2.20 -6.97 4.83
CA LYS A 338 1.96 -5.86 5.75
C LYS A 338 3.20 -5.47 6.57
N LEU A 339 3.94 -6.46 7.08
CA LEU A 339 5.18 -6.23 7.83
C LEU A 339 6.22 -5.53 6.95
N LEU A 340 6.50 -6.08 5.76
CA LEU A 340 7.49 -5.49 4.87
C LEU A 340 7.04 -4.11 4.34
N SER A 341 5.77 -3.94 3.96
CA SER A 341 5.20 -2.64 3.58
C SER A 341 5.34 -1.59 4.69
N THR A 342 5.06 -1.94 5.94
CA THR A 342 5.16 -1.01 7.08
C THR A 342 6.61 -0.68 7.43
N LYS A 343 7.52 -1.61 7.16
CA LYS A 343 8.95 -1.46 7.41
C LYS A 343 9.73 -1.01 6.19
N SER A 344 9.06 -0.59 5.11
CA SER A 344 9.72 -0.13 3.90
C SER A 344 10.51 1.15 4.15
N MET A 345 11.69 1.28 3.55
CA MET A 345 12.52 2.49 3.64
C MET A 345 11.85 3.72 3.01
N THR A 346 10.87 3.53 2.13
CA THR A 346 10.17 4.61 1.42
C THR A 346 9.19 5.39 2.30
N GLY A 347 8.73 4.79 3.41
CA GLY A 347 7.57 5.28 4.16
C GLY A 347 6.23 5.16 3.40
N ASN A 348 6.23 4.65 2.17
CA ASN A 348 5.06 4.35 1.36
C ASN A 348 4.81 2.83 1.38
N PRO A 349 3.64 2.36 1.85
CA PRO A 349 3.37 0.92 1.96
C PRO A 349 3.31 0.20 0.60
N ASN A 350 3.14 0.94 -0.50
CA ASN A 350 2.99 0.39 -1.85
C ASN A 350 4.32 0.24 -2.59
N THR A 351 5.40 0.84 -2.08
CA THR A 351 6.73 0.80 -2.71
C THR A 351 7.83 0.45 -1.72
N THR A 352 8.98 0.02 -2.23
CA THR A 352 10.13 -0.37 -1.42
C THR A 352 11.47 -0.03 -2.05
N TRP A 353 12.51 0.00 -1.23
CA TRP A 353 13.88 0.02 -1.70
C TRP A 353 14.28 -1.42 -1.99
N ALA A 354 14.65 -1.69 -3.24
CA ALA A 354 15.00 -3.03 -3.67
C ALA A 354 16.13 -3.02 -4.70
N HIS A 355 17.03 -3.99 -4.55
CA HIS A 355 17.98 -4.39 -5.58
C HIS A 355 17.38 -5.53 -6.40
N PHE A 356 17.22 -5.31 -7.71
CA PHE A 356 16.77 -6.30 -8.67
C PHE A 356 17.99 -6.99 -9.28
N VAL A 357 18.52 -7.97 -8.55
CA VAL A 357 19.72 -8.71 -8.95
C VAL A 357 19.41 -9.73 -10.04
N GLY A 358 20.31 -9.88 -11.00
CA GLY A 358 20.09 -10.74 -12.17
C GLY A 358 21.38 -11.29 -12.77
N LYS A 359 21.20 -12.18 -13.76
CA LYS A 359 22.30 -12.61 -14.61
C LYS A 359 22.68 -11.47 -15.56
N LYS A 360 23.96 -11.36 -15.89
CA LYS A 360 24.47 -10.38 -16.84
C LYS A 360 24.25 -10.81 -18.28
#